data_AF-H1LHC7-F1
#
_entry.id   AF-H1LHC7-F1
#
_cell.length_a   1.000
_cell.length_b   1.000
_cell.length_c   1.000
_cell.angle_alpha   90.00
_cell.angle_beta   90.00
_cell.angle_gamma   90.00
#
_symmetry.space_group_name_H-M   'P 1'
#
loop_
_entity.id
_entity.type
_entity.pdbx_description
1 polymer ?
#
loop_
_entity_poly.entity_id
_entity_poly.type
_entity_poly.pdbx_seq_one_letter_code
_entity_poly.pdbx_strand_id
1 'polypeptide(L)'
;MYSEHRRIGFDKVRVERLVAHHLLVVSEDSNNNALKILSDGSIEYDEASVNWHVWVTDDSDDNSRLLDELKNPNKINLLSDQEADDIYLQLARKELLKIFVMELETHRFDINSTDVSNLEIAIDHWLAFLTPAQIYAVIWRSVRHVNDERTKGTLGNYKYHLIHFIIKEGDYLITYLSDQGEEIKPYNFPRKVEKDLDTIIFFDQMIFLPNWFARKVPLSQGIVEMKNPRCLVGNTLEKISMQRITNLESIVAIVQDARWFKETDYGVVVNDGNVSWLFAEQLEVFNLMKAKGAVVNSHSRWLPEEFDYCINDFYSFRFIRHLLQALKNSTALNVTEDKSTMW
;
A
#
# COMPACT_ATOMS: atom_id res chain seq x y z
N MET A 1 -34.15 29.20 -40.61
CA MET A 1 -34.12 27.95 -39.84
C MET A 1 -33.82 28.35 -38.40
N TYR A 2 -34.84 28.45 -37.55
CA TYR A 2 -34.69 28.94 -36.18
C TYR A 2 -34.13 27.81 -35.30
N SER A 3 -32.98 28.05 -34.67
CA SER A 3 -32.42 27.12 -33.68
C SER A 3 -33.22 27.25 -32.38
N GLU A 4 -34.02 26.22 -32.08
CA GLU A 4 -34.65 26.05 -30.77
C GLU A 4 -33.58 26.09 -29.68
N HIS A 5 -33.55 27.18 -28.93
CA HIS A 5 -32.83 27.23 -27.68
C HIS A 5 -33.60 26.35 -26.71
N ARG A 6 -33.11 25.13 -26.46
CA ARG A 6 -33.60 24.30 -25.35
C ARG A 6 -33.46 25.13 -24.08
N ARG A 7 -34.57 25.66 -23.56
CA ARG A 7 -34.66 26.16 -22.20
C ARG A 7 -34.33 24.98 -21.29
N ILE A 8 -33.14 24.98 -20.71
CA ILE A 8 -32.79 24.08 -19.61
C ILE A 8 -33.60 24.59 -18.41
N GLY A 9 -34.83 24.08 -18.26
CA GLY A 9 -35.60 24.31 -17.05
C GLY A 9 -34.92 23.57 -15.89
N PHE A 10 -34.82 24.22 -14.74
CA PHE A 10 -34.51 23.52 -13.50
C PHE A 10 -35.64 22.54 -13.23
N ASP A 11 -35.34 21.24 -13.26
CA ASP A 11 -36.28 20.18 -12.90
C ASP A 11 -36.68 20.32 -11.43
N LYS A 12 -37.97 20.15 -11.11
CA LYS A 12 -38.54 20.29 -9.77
C LYS A 12 -37.77 19.48 -8.73
N VAL A 13 -37.39 18.25 -9.09
CA VAL A 13 -36.61 17.33 -8.24
C VAL A 13 -35.24 17.93 -7.85
N ARG A 14 -34.65 18.77 -8.71
CA ARG A 14 -33.36 19.44 -8.41
C ARG A 14 -33.56 20.61 -7.45
N VAL A 15 -34.64 21.37 -7.60
CA VAL A 15 -34.97 22.48 -6.69
C VAL A 15 -35.24 21.93 -5.28
N GLU A 16 -36.09 20.91 -5.16
CA GLU A 16 -36.39 20.23 -3.90
C GLU A 16 -35.11 19.74 -3.19
N ARG A 17 -34.15 19.18 -3.95
CA ARG A 17 -32.86 18.75 -3.40
C ARG A 17 -32.01 19.91 -2.90
N LEU A 18 -31.91 21.00 -3.65
CA LEU A 18 -31.11 22.17 -3.26
C LEU A 18 -31.69 22.87 -2.02
N VAL A 19 -33.01 22.90 -1.89
CA VAL A 19 -33.71 23.40 -0.69
C VAL A 19 -33.47 22.49 0.50
N ALA A 20 -33.60 21.17 0.35
CA ALA A 20 -33.35 20.21 1.43
C ALA A 20 -31.93 20.31 2.00
N HIS A 21 -30.95 20.63 1.15
CA HIS A 21 -29.55 20.81 1.54
C HIS A 21 -29.21 22.25 1.97
N HIS A 22 -30.21 23.13 2.12
CA HIS A 22 -30.05 24.53 2.55
C HIS A 22 -29.14 25.38 1.64
N LEU A 23 -29.00 25.00 0.36
CA LEU A 23 -28.22 25.73 -0.64
C LEU A 23 -29.06 26.80 -1.35
N LEU A 24 -30.37 26.55 -1.47
CA LEU A 24 -31.36 27.54 -1.88
C LEU A 24 -32.26 27.84 -0.69
N VAL A 25 -32.40 29.12 -0.38
CA VAL A 25 -33.40 29.62 0.58
C VAL A 25 -34.32 30.60 -0.11
N VAL A 26 -35.54 30.75 0.39
CA VAL A 26 -36.47 31.77 -0.12
C VAL A 26 -35.84 33.15 0.09
N SER A 27 -35.71 33.93 -0.98
CA SER A 27 -35.16 35.28 -0.88
C SER A 27 -36.14 36.22 -0.18
N GLU A 28 -35.59 37.13 0.59
CA GLU A 28 -36.24 38.26 1.22
C GLU A 28 -36.98 39.19 0.24
N ASP A 29 -36.64 39.14 -1.05
CA ASP A 29 -37.31 39.92 -2.10
C ASP A 29 -38.55 39.23 -2.70
N SER A 30 -38.85 38.01 -2.24
CA SER A 30 -40.03 37.24 -2.66
C SER A 30 -41.32 37.98 -2.32
N ASN A 31 -42.31 37.92 -3.21
CA ASN A 31 -43.60 38.55 -2.95
C ASN A 31 -44.28 37.89 -1.75
N ASN A 32 -44.70 38.68 -0.75
CA ASN A 32 -45.42 38.21 0.44
C ASN A 32 -46.66 37.37 0.10
N ASN A 33 -47.29 37.59 -1.07
CA ASN A 33 -48.45 36.82 -1.50
C ASN A 33 -48.12 35.37 -1.91
N ALA A 34 -46.84 35.04 -2.12
CA ALA A 34 -46.35 33.70 -2.43
C ALA A 34 -45.97 32.88 -1.19
N LEU A 35 -46.03 33.50 0.00
CA LEU A 35 -45.65 32.91 1.28
C LEU A 35 -46.85 32.78 2.20
N LYS A 36 -46.96 31.65 2.91
CA LYS A 36 -47.99 31.40 3.91
C LYS A 36 -47.34 30.98 5.22
N ILE A 37 -47.43 31.86 6.21
CA ILE A 37 -46.90 31.59 7.55
C ILE A 37 -47.88 30.68 8.30
N LEU A 38 -47.41 29.53 8.72
CA LEU A 38 -48.15 28.57 9.52
C LEU A 38 -48.12 28.96 11.00
N SER A 39 -49.06 28.41 11.78
CA SER A 39 -49.25 28.75 13.19
C SER A 39 -48.09 28.36 14.12
N ASP A 40 -47.18 27.49 13.66
CA ASP A 40 -45.95 27.11 14.34
C ASP A 40 -44.74 27.98 13.97
N GLY A 41 -44.95 29.00 13.12
CA GLY A 41 -43.89 29.90 12.63
C GLY A 41 -43.15 29.37 11.40
N SER A 42 -43.47 28.18 10.90
CA SER A 42 -42.92 27.70 9.62
C SER A 42 -43.56 28.42 8.42
N ILE A 43 -42.84 28.48 7.30
CA ILE A 43 -43.28 29.17 6.09
C ILE A 43 -43.55 28.12 5.01
N GLU A 44 -44.80 28.06 4.56
CA GLU A 44 -45.23 27.28 3.40
C GLU A 44 -45.18 28.18 2.15
N TYR A 45 -44.69 27.65 1.04
CA TYR A 45 -44.54 28.42 -0.20
C TYR A 45 -44.64 27.51 -1.43
N ASP A 46 -45.02 28.10 -2.56
CA ASP A 46 -44.96 27.44 -3.86
C ASP A 46 -43.62 27.74 -4.54
N GLU A 47 -42.88 26.69 -4.90
CA GLU A 47 -41.52 26.79 -5.46
C GLU A 47 -41.43 27.62 -6.75
N ALA A 48 -42.51 27.66 -7.52
CA ALA A 48 -42.58 28.42 -8.77
C ALA A 48 -42.94 29.90 -8.57
N SER A 49 -43.41 30.27 -7.37
CA SER A 49 -43.95 31.58 -7.05
C SER A 49 -43.05 32.43 -6.15
N VAL A 50 -41.95 31.85 -5.65
CA VAL A 50 -40.95 32.53 -4.79
C VAL A 50 -39.67 32.83 -5.55
N ASN A 51 -38.96 33.86 -5.11
CA ASN A 51 -37.59 34.11 -5.55
C ASN A 51 -36.63 33.32 -4.66
N TRP A 52 -35.49 32.94 -5.24
CA TRP A 52 -34.51 32.10 -4.57
C TRP A 52 -33.24 32.90 -4.30
N HIS A 53 -32.78 32.84 -3.05
CA HIS A 53 -31.46 33.28 -2.65
C HIS A 53 -30.54 32.06 -2.59
N VAL A 54 -29.37 32.16 -3.19
CA VAL A 54 -28.34 31.12 -3.09
C VAL A 54 -27.55 31.40 -1.82
N TRP A 55 -27.68 30.52 -0.82
CA TRP A 55 -26.96 30.69 0.44
C TRP A 55 -25.57 30.05 0.34
N VAL A 56 -24.64 30.75 -0.29
CA VAL A 56 -23.23 30.35 -0.33
C VAL A 56 -22.40 31.52 0.18
N THR A 57 -21.76 31.30 1.33
CA THR A 57 -20.69 32.18 1.80
C THR A 57 -19.42 31.78 1.06
N ASP A 58 -19.19 32.39 -0.10
CA ASP A 58 -17.89 32.33 -0.75
C ASP A 58 -17.28 33.72 -0.74
N ASP A 59 -16.12 33.87 -0.12
CA ASP A 59 -15.33 35.12 -0.10
C ASP A 59 -14.62 35.35 -1.46
N SER A 60 -14.96 34.58 -2.50
CA SER A 60 -14.38 34.68 -3.84
C SER A 60 -15.29 35.51 -4.77
N ASP A 61 -14.72 36.54 -5.39
CA ASP A 61 -15.41 37.51 -6.27
C ASP A 61 -15.93 36.91 -7.61
N ASP A 62 -15.84 35.59 -7.84
CA ASP A 62 -16.17 34.98 -9.12
C ASP A 62 -17.53 34.26 -9.13
N ASN A 63 -18.59 35.07 -9.21
CA ASN A 63 -19.98 34.62 -9.37
C ASN A 63 -20.18 33.66 -10.56
N SER A 64 -19.33 33.71 -11.58
CA SER A 64 -19.39 32.85 -12.76
C SER A 64 -19.06 31.40 -12.40
N ARG A 65 -18.08 31.22 -11.51
CA ARG A 65 -17.63 29.92 -11.02
C ARG A 65 -18.68 29.28 -10.11
N LEU A 66 -19.25 30.04 -9.20
CA LEU A 66 -20.34 29.60 -8.32
C LEU A 66 -21.56 29.11 -9.14
N LEU A 67 -21.95 29.86 -10.18
CA LEU A 67 -23.05 29.47 -11.07
C LEU A 67 -22.77 28.18 -11.85
N ASP A 68 -21.52 27.92 -12.24
CA ASP A 68 -21.13 26.69 -12.92
C ASP A 68 -21.05 25.48 -11.97
N GLU A 69 -20.71 25.71 -10.71
CA GLU A 69 -20.74 24.73 -9.61
C GLU A 69 -22.19 24.33 -9.26
N LEU A 70 -23.13 25.29 -9.21
CA LEU A 70 -24.55 25.03 -8.92
C LEU A 70 -25.31 24.36 -10.07
N LYS A 71 -24.91 24.58 -11.32
CA LYS A 71 -25.49 23.88 -12.49
C LYS A 71 -25.19 22.37 -12.46
N ASN A 72 -24.13 21.97 -11.77
CA ASN A 72 -23.71 20.58 -11.63
C ASN A 72 -23.44 20.28 -10.14
N PRO A 73 -24.48 20.02 -9.31
CA PRO A 73 -24.34 19.85 -7.87
C PRO A 73 -23.34 18.76 -7.45
N ASN A 74 -22.98 17.84 -8.35
CA ASN A 74 -21.94 16.83 -8.15
C ASN A 74 -20.51 17.43 -8.07
N LYS A 75 -20.32 18.70 -8.43
CA LYS A 75 -19.06 19.46 -8.28
C LYS A 75 -18.96 20.21 -6.96
N ILE A 76 -20.04 20.25 -6.16
CA ILE A 76 -19.95 20.72 -4.78
C ILE A 76 -19.01 19.73 -4.08
N ASN A 77 -18.01 20.23 -3.36
CA ASN A 77 -17.08 19.44 -2.55
C ASN A 77 -17.86 18.52 -1.59
N LEU A 78 -18.29 17.35 -2.08
CA LEU A 78 -19.03 16.32 -1.36
C LEU A 78 -18.13 15.58 -0.38
N LEU A 79 -16.82 15.66 -0.59
CA LEU A 79 -15.79 15.01 0.19
C LEU A 79 -14.78 16.08 0.61
N SER A 80 -14.37 16.04 1.86
CA SER A 80 -13.13 16.69 2.27
C SER A 80 -11.94 16.07 1.55
N ASP A 81 -10.82 16.81 1.43
CA ASP A 81 -9.59 16.29 0.81
C ASP A 81 -9.17 14.95 1.42
N GLN A 82 -9.30 14.81 2.75
CA GLN A 82 -9.00 13.56 3.45
C GLN A 82 -9.93 12.42 3.03
N GLU A 83 -11.24 12.65 2.93
CA GLU A 83 -12.18 11.61 2.51
C GLU A 83 -11.96 11.20 1.04
N ALA A 84 -11.61 12.15 0.18
CA ALA A 84 -11.24 11.87 -1.21
C ALA A 84 -9.96 11.02 -1.29
N ASP A 85 -8.94 11.36 -0.49
CA ASP A 85 -7.68 10.62 -0.43
C ASP A 85 -7.88 9.20 0.14
N ASP A 86 -8.70 9.04 1.17
CA ASP A 86 -9.04 7.73 1.76
C ASP A 86 -9.74 6.82 0.74
N ILE A 87 -10.73 7.37 0.02
CA ILE A 87 -11.45 6.64 -1.04
C ILE A 87 -10.50 6.31 -2.20
N TYR A 88 -9.61 7.23 -2.58
CA TYR A 88 -8.57 6.97 -3.59
C TYR A 88 -7.76 5.75 -3.17
N LEU A 89 -7.18 5.76 -1.96
CA LEU A 89 -6.31 4.71 -1.47
C LEU A 89 -7.03 3.34 -1.46
N GLN A 90 -8.27 3.30 -0.96
CA GLN A 90 -9.08 2.08 -0.94
C GLN A 90 -9.33 1.52 -2.34
N LEU A 91 -9.71 2.36 -3.30
CA LEU A 91 -9.99 1.93 -4.67
C LEU A 91 -8.70 1.51 -5.39
N ALA A 92 -7.59 2.23 -5.19
CA ALA A 92 -6.30 1.85 -5.75
C ALA A 92 -5.83 0.49 -5.24
N ARG A 93 -5.96 0.21 -3.93
CA ARG A 93 -5.65 -1.11 -3.33
C ARG A 93 -6.48 -2.21 -3.95
N LYS A 94 -7.80 -2.01 -4.02
CA LYS A 94 -8.77 -2.98 -4.56
C LYS A 94 -8.44 -3.37 -6.00
N GLU A 95 -8.20 -2.37 -6.86
CA GLU A 95 -7.84 -2.60 -8.26
C GLU A 95 -6.47 -3.27 -8.41
N LEU A 96 -5.47 -2.88 -7.61
CA LEU A 96 -4.15 -3.51 -7.64
C LEU A 96 -4.19 -4.96 -7.18
N LEU A 97 -4.99 -5.28 -6.15
CA LEU A 97 -5.18 -6.66 -5.68
C LEU A 97 -5.82 -7.51 -6.78
N LYS A 98 -6.85 -6.99 -7.46
CA LYS A 98 -7.50 -7.64 -8.60
C LYS A 98 -6.50 -7.92 -9.72
N ILE A 99 -5.65 -6.95 -10.04
CA ILE A 99 -4.57 -7.11 -11.02
C ILE A 99 -3.57 -8.18 -10.58
N PHE A 100 -3.18 -8.18 -9.30
CA PHE A 100 -2.23 -9.16 -8.76
C PHE A 100 -2.79 -10.59 -8.86
N VAL A 101 -4.00 -10.81 -8.37
CA VAL A 101 -4.70 -12.09 -8.45
C VAL A 101 -4.83 -12.55 -9.90
N MET A 102 -5.19 -11.66 -10.83
CA MET A 102 -5.30 -11.99 -12.25
C MET A 102 -3.97 -12.44 -12.87
N GLU A 103 -2.84 -11.82 -12.53
CA GLU A 103 -1.52 -12.28 -12.99
C GLU A 103 -1.15 -13.64 -12.38
N LEU A 104 -1.47 -13.88 -11.10
CA LEU A 104 -1.25 -15.16 -10.43
C LEU A 104 -2.08 -16.29 -11.06
N GLU A 105 -3.37 -16.07 -11.31
CA GLU A 105 -4.27 -17.01 -11.97
C GLU A 105 -3.82 -17.31 -13.41
N THR A 106 -3.42 -16.28 -14.16
CA THR A 106 -2.88 -16.41 -15.53
C THR A 106 -1.70 -17.38 -15.57
N HIS A 107 -0.87 -17.36 -14.53
CA HIS A 107 0.30 -18.23 -14.39
C HIS A 107 0.03 -19.46 -13.50
N ARG A 108 -1.22 -19.75 -13.13
CA ARG A 108 -1.60 -20.95 -12.33
C ARG A 108 -0.86 -21.05 -11.01
N PHE A 109 -0.82 -19.96 -10.24
CA PHE A 109 -0.43 -20.00 -8.83
C PHE A 109 -1.67 -20.22 -7.97
N ASP A 110 -1.59 -21.16 -7.04
CA ASP A 110 -2.64 -21.36 -6.04
C ASP A 110 -2.50 -20.30 -4.94
N ILE A 111 -3.64 -19.72 -4.54
CA ILE A 111 -3.71 -18.67 -3.52
C ILE A 111 -4.70 -19.05 -2.42
N ASN A 112 -4.35 -18.80 -1.17
CA ASN A 112 -5.25 -18.93 -0.03
C ASN A 112 -5.50 -17.56 0.64
N SER A 113 -6.33 -17.53 1.70
CA SER A 113 -6.66 -16.29 2.40
C SER A 113 -5.45 -15.59 3.04
N THR A 114 -4.48 -16.36 3.55
CA THR A 114 -3.25 -15.80 4.14
C THR A 114 -2.38 -15.16 3.06
N ASP A 115 -2.31 -15.77 1.88
CA ASP A 115 -1.63 -15.20 0.73
C ASP A 115 -2.26 -13.87 0.31
N VAL A 116 -3.59 -13.80 0.24
CA VAL A 116 -4.31 -12.56 -0.08
C VAL A 116 -3.94 -11.43 0.89
N SER A 117 -3.92 -11.70 2.20
CA SER A 117 -3.49 -10.69 3.18
C SER A 117 -2.03 -10.27 3.00
N ASN A 118 -1.14 -11.20 2.63
CA ASN A 118 0.26 -10.86 2.32
C ASN A 118 0.37 -9.97 1.07
N LEU A 119 -0.46 -10.22 0.04
CA LEU A 119 -0.51 -9.37 -1.15
C LEU A 119 -1.00 -7.96 -0.82
N GLU A 120 -2.03 -7.83 0.02
CA GLU A 120 -2.56 -6.53 0.48
C GLU A 120 -1.48 -5.72 1.21
N ILE A 121 -0.75 -6.35 2.14
CA ILE A 121 0.35 -5.72 2.86
C ILE A 121 1.46 -5.27 1.89
N ALA A 122 1.82 -6.11 0.91
CA ALA A 122 2.82 -5.75 -0.09
C ALA A 122 2.39 -4.56 -0.95
N ILE A 123 1.14 -4.55 -1.41
CA ILE A 123 0.56 -3.43 -2.17
C ILE A 123 0.61 -2.14 -1.36
N ASP A 124 0.25 -2.19 -0.08
CA ASP A 124 0.31 -1.04 0.82
C ASP A 124 1.72 -0.49 0.95
N HIS A 125 2.71 -1.36 1.14
CA HIS A 125 4.10 -0.95 1.18
C HIS A 125 4.57 -0.32 -0.12
N TRP A 126 4.17 -0.87 -1.26
CA TRP A 126 4.59 -0.34 -2.57
C TRP A 126 3.91 1.00 -2.90
N LEU A 127 2.64 1.18 -2.49
CA LEU A 127 1.87 2.42 -2.67
C LEU A 127 2.49 3.63 -1.95
N ALA A 128 3.32 3.42 -0.92
CA ALA A 128 4.06 4.50 -0.28
C ALA A 128 5.04 5.22 -1.22
N PHE A 129 5.60 4.48 -2.18
CA PHE A 129 6.73 4.97 -2.99
C PHE A 129 6.40 5.07 -4.49
N LEU A 130 5.45 4.26 -4.96
CA LEU A 130 5.17 4.05 -6.37
C LEU A 130 3.75 4.46 -6.75
N THR A 131 3.57 4.77 -8.04
CA THR A 131 2.22 4.90 -8.63
C THR A 131 1.61 3.51 -8.84
N PRO A 132 0.27 3.35 -8.86
CA PRO A 132 -0.37 2.08 -9.19
C PRO A 132 0.11 1.47 -10.51
N ALA A 133 0.38 2.29 -11.52
CA ALA A 133 0.96 1.87 -12.80
C ALA A 133 2.37 1.25 -12.67
N GLN A 134 3.20 1.77 -11.78
CA GLN A 134 4.52 1.21 -11.48
C GLN A 134 4.40 -0.08 -10.67
N ILE A 135 3.47 -0.13 -9.73
CA ILE A 135 3.19 -1.35 -8.95
C ILE A 135 2.73 -2.48 -9.88
N TYR A 136 1.88 -2.18 -10.87
CA TYR A 136 1.53 -3.19 -11.87
C TYR A 136 2.75 -3.72 -12.63
N ALA A 137 3.69 -2.84 -13.00
CA ALA A 137 4.94 -3.29 -13.63
C ALA A 137 5.76 -4.20 -12.72
N VAL A 138 5.80 -3.93 -11.41
CA VAL A 138 6.44 -4.79 -10.39
C VAL A 138 5.77 -6.16 -10.34
N ILE A 139 4.44 -6.20 -10.14
CA ILE A 139 3.63 -7.43 -10.12
C ILE A 139 3.88 -8.26 -11.38
N TRP A 140 3.78 -7.63 -12.56
CA TRP A 140 3.90 -8.31 -13.84
C TRP A 140 5.27 -8.99 -14.00
N ARG A 141 6.34 -8.31 -13.56
CA ARG A 141 7.72 -8.80 -13.66
C ARG A 141 8.00 -9.89 -12.64
N SER A 142 7.63 -9.69 -11.37
CA SER A 142 7.90 -10.65 -10.30
C SER A 142 7.16 -11.97 -10.51
N VAL A 143 5.87 -11.93 -10.86
CA VAL A 143 5.07 -13.15 -11.14
C VAL A 143 5.68 -13.97 -12.27
N ARG A 144 6.15 -13.31 -13.35
CA ARG A 144 6.77 -14.00 -14.49
C ARG A 144 8.14 -14.55 -14.15
N HIS A 145 8.96 -13.77 -13.44
CA HIS A 145 10.26 -14.25 -13.00
C HIS A 145 10.11 -15.53 -12.15
N VAL A 146 9.25 -15.51 -11.14
CA VAL A 146 9.01 -16.70 -10.30
C VAL A 146 8.38 -17.83 -11.10
N ASN A 147 7.50 -17.54 -12.05
CA ASN A 147 6.97 -18.58 -12.94
C ASN A 147 8.07 -19.23 -13.78
N ASP A 148 9.00 -18.45 -14.32
CA ASP A 148 10.12 -18.95 -15.11
C ASP A 148 11.03 -19.84 -14.23
N GLU A 149 11.38 -19.39 -13.03
CA GLU A 149 12.17 -20.17 -12.07
C GLU A 149 11.43 -21.46 -11.64
N ARG A 150 10.10 -21.38 -11.47
CA ARG A 150 9.24 -22.56 -11.23
C ARG A 150 9.32 -23.57 -12.36
N THR A 151 9.25 -23.11 -13.61
CA THR A 151 9.30 -23.99 -14.78
C THR A 151 10.68 -24.59 -15.02
N LYS A 152 11.75 -23.89 -14.64
CA LYS A 152 13.14 -24.36 -14.72
C LYS A 152 13.53 -25.28 -13.56
N GLY A 153 12.78 -25.27 -12.46
CA GLY A 153 13.07 -26.06 -11.26
C GLY A 153 14.15 -25.46 -10.36
N THR A 154 14.40 -24.15 -10.46
CA THR A 154 15.50 -23.43 -9.78
C THR A 154 15.07 -22.71 -8.50
N LEU A 155 13.82 -22.88 -8.06
CA LEU A 155 13.24 -22.21 -6.89
C LEU A 155 13.83 -22.60 -5.52
N GLY A 156 14.59 -23.70 -5.43
CA GLY A 156 15.06 -24.22 -4.14
C GLY A 156 13.92 -24.47 -3.14
N ASN A 157 14.03 -23.90 -1.94
CA ASN A 157 13.03 -24.01 -0.88
C ASN A 157 11.76 -23.16 -1.10
N TYR A 158 11.80 -22.16 -2.00
CA TYR A 158 10.65 -21.30 -2.30
C TYR A 158 9.51 -22.02 -3.02
N LYS A 159 9.72 -23.26 -3.49
CA LYS A 159 8.66 -24.08 -4.10
C LYS A 159 7.46 -24.32 -3.17
N TYR A 160 7.62 -24.16 -1.86
CA TYR A 160 6.54 -24.29 -0.87
C TYR A 160 5.90 -22.95 -0.47
N HIS A 161 6.49 -21.82 -0.87
CA HIS A 161 6.08 -20.46 -0.49
C HIS A 161 6.12 -19.50 -1.69
N LEU A 162 5.47 -19.90 -2.78
CA LEU A 162 5.55 -19.21 -4.08
C LEU A 162 5.07 -17.75 -4.01
N ILE A 163 3.99 -17.48 -3.30
CA ILE A 163 3.44 -16.12 -3.20
C ILE A 163 4.40 -15.20 -2.43
N HIS A 164 4.95 -15.68 -1.32
CA HIS A 164 5.97 -14.94 -0.57
C HIS A 164 7.21 -14.65 -1.44
N PHE A 165 7.63 -15.63 -2.24
CA PHE A 165 8.74 -15.42 -3.16
C PHE A 165 8.44 -14.35 -4.22
N ILE A 166 7.22 -14.33 -4.77
CA ILE A 166 6.79 -13.29 -5.73
C ILE A 166 6.83 -11.89 -5.10
N ILE A 167 6.38 -11.74 -3.86
CA ILE A 167 6.45 -10.47 -3.14
C ILE A 167 7.92 -10.06 -2.96
N LYS A 168 8.76 -10.98 -2.49
CA LYS A 168 10.20 -10.74 -2.29
C LYS A 168 10.90 -10.30 -3.58
N GLU A 169 10.59 -10.94 -4.71
CA GLU A 169 11.11 -10.53 -6.02
C GLU A 169 10.64 -9.13 -6.43
N GLY A 170 9.41 -8.76 -6.05
CA GLY A 170 8.91 -7.40 -6.22
C GLY A 170 9.70 -6.39 -5.41
N ASP A 171 9.91 -6.65 -4.11
CA ASP A 171 10.72 -5.80 -3.22
C ASP A 171 12.15 -5.66 -3.74
N TYR A 172 12.77 -6.78 -4.15
CA TYR A 172 14.10 -6.80 -4.75
C TYR A 172 14.18 -5.91 -5.98
N LEU A 173 13.23 -6.01 -6.90
CA LEU A 173 13.19 -5.19 -8.12
C LEU A 173 13.13 -3.69 -7.78
N ILE A 174 12.31 -3.32 -6.80
CA ILE A 174 12.16 -1.92 -6.36
C ILE A 174 13.47 -1.42 -5.78
N THR A 175 14.08 -2.18 -4.86
CA THR A 175 15.36 -1.82 -4.25
C THR A 175 16.48 -1.75 -5.29
N TYR A 176 16.57 -2.75 -6.17
CA TYR A 176 17.59 -2.82 -7.20
C TYR A 176 17.56 -1.61 -8.13
N LEU A 177 16.39 -1.24 -8.66
CA LEU A 177 16.27 -0.11 -9.57
C LEU A 177 16.53 1.22 -8.85
N SER A 178 16.01 1.38 -7.63
CA SER A 178 16.31 2.55 -6.79
C SER A 178 17.82 2.72 -6.56
N ASP A 179 18.53 1.62 -6.28
CA ASP A 179 19.98 1.59 -6.08
C ASP A 179 20.79 1.95 -7.33
N GLN A 180 20.23 1.73 -8.53
CA GLN A 180 20.83 2.15 -9.80
C GLN A 180 20.44 3.58 -10.19
N GLY A 181 19.57 4.24 -9.42
CA GLY A 181 18.98 5.51 -9.81
C GLY A 181 18.04 5.41 -11.02
N GLU A 182 17.53 4.20 -11.30
CA GLU A 182 16.60 3.94 -12.38
C GLU A 182 15.15 3.96 -11.88
N GLU A 183 14.26 4.54 -12.68
CA GLU A 183 12.83 4.54 -12.37
C GLU A 183 12.13 3.30 -12.95
N ILE A 184 11.19 2.75 -12.18
CA ILE A 184 10.28 1.72 -12.67
C ILE A 184 9.39 2.34 -13.74
N LYS A 185 9.49 1.83 -14.97
CA LYS A 185 8.64 2.30 -16.07
C LYS A 185 7.18 1.91 -15.81
N PRO A 186 6.24 2.87 -15.81
CA PRO A 186 4.82 2.59 -15.54
C PRO A 186 4.18 1.77 -16.67
N TYR A 187 3.24 0.90 -16.30
CA TYR A 187 2.39 0.19 -17.25
C TYR A 187 1.03 0.86 -17.38
N ASN A 188 0.38 0.66 -18.53
CA ASN A 188 -1.04 1.01 -18.69
C ASN A 188 -1.91 0.04 -17.89
N PHE A 189 -3.11 0.49 -17.52
CA PHE A 189 -4.10 -0.39 -16.89
C PHE A 189 -4.33 -1.64 -17.77
N PRO A 190 -4.29 -2.86 -17.20
CA PRO A 190 -4.35 -4.08 -17.98
C PRO A 190 -5.68 -4.21 -18.73
N ARG A 191 -5.61 -4.44 -20.05
CA ARG A 191 -6.79 -4.57 -20.93
C ARG A 191 -7.71 -5.76 -20.58
N LYS A 192 -7.18 -6.76 -19.87
CA LYS A 192 -7.92 -7.96 -19.46
C LYS A 192 -8.65 -7.81 -18.13
N VAL A 193 -8.43 -6.70 -17.44
CA VAL A 193 -9.11 -6.37 -16.17
C VAL A 193 -10.05 -5.22 -16.47
N GLU A 194 -11.33 -5.40 -16.14
CA GLU A 194 -12.28 -4.30 -16.12
C GLU A 194 -12.15 -3.56 -14.79
N LYS A 195 -12.15 -2.23 -14.82
CA LYS A 195 -12.25 -1.42 -13.59
C LYS A 195 -13.60 -1.68 -12.95
N ASP A 196 -13.66 -1.70 -11.63
CA ASP A 196 -14.91 -1.80 -10.92
C ASP A 196 -15.75 -0.51 -11.08
N LEU A 197 -17.07 -0.65 -10.93
CA LEU A 197 -18.00 0.46 -11.14
C LEU A 197 -17.77 1.62 -10.16
N ASP A 198 -17.45 1.32 -8.91
CA ASP A 198 -17.09 2.30 -7.88
C ASP A 198 -15.82 3.07 -8.24
N THR A 199 -14.79 2.38 -8.74
CA THR A 199 -13.57 2.99 -9.30
C THR A 199 -13.89 3.95 -10.44
N ILE A 200 -14.73 3.53 -11.39
CA ILE A 200 -15.13 4.36 -12.53
C ILE A 200 -15.90 5.60 -12.07
N ILE A 201 -16.90 5.43 -11.19
CA ILE A 201 -17.71 6.54 -10.68
C ILE A 201 -16.83 7.54 -9.94
N PHE A 202 -15.98 7.07 -9.02
CA PHE A 202 -15.13 7.94 -8.22
C PHE A 202 -14.15 8.74 -9.09
N PHE A 203 -13.33 8.05 -9.88
CA PHE A 203 -12.27 8.71 -10.63
C PHE A 203 -12.78 9.47 -11.85
N ASP A 204 -13.74 8.92 -12.62
CA ASP A 204 -14.14 9.54 -13.88
C ASP A 204 -15.28 10.55 -13.71
N GLN A 205 -16.09 10.44 -12.64
CA GLN A 205 -17.31 11.24 -12.46
C GLN A 205 -17.33 12.11 -11.20
N MET A 206 -16.67 11.72 -10.11
CA MET A 206 -16.65 12.51 -8.88
C MET A 206 -15.45 13.47 -8.84
N ILE A 207 -14.23 12.96 -8.96
CA ILE A 207 -13.00 13.78 -8.86
C ILE A 207 -12.37 14.14 -10.21
N PHE A 208 -12.95 13.66 -11.33
CA PHE A 208 -12.51 13.94 -12.70
C PHE A 208 -11.00 13.70 -12.94
N LEU A 209 -10.50 12.58 -12.43
CA LEU A 209 -9.11 12.14 -12.49
C LEU A 209 -8.95 10.84 -13.32
N PRO A 210 -9.18 10.87 -14.64
CA PRO A 210 -9.17 9.67 -15.49
C PRO A 210 -7.79 8.99 -15.62
N ASN A 211 -6.71 9.68 -15.24
CA ASN A 211 -5.34 9.16 -15.24
C ASN A 211 -4.82 8.80 -13.84
N TRP A 212 -5.71 8.57 -12.87
CA TRP A 212 -5.37 8.21 -11.49
C TRP A 212 -4.34 7.07 -11.38
N PHE A 213 -4.40 6.08 -12.28
CA PHE A 213 -3.51 4.92 -12.24
C PHE A 213 -2.03 5.31 -12.43
N ALA A 214 -1.76 6.41 -13.15
CA ALA A 214 -0.41 6.92 -13.40
C ALA A 214 0.05 7.97 -12.38
N ARG A 215 -0.77 8.27 -11.36
CA ARG A 215 -0.45 9.27 -10.32
C ARG A 215 -0.18 8.58 -8.99
N LYS A 216 0.64 9.23 -8.16
CA LYS A 216 0.88 8.76 -6.79
C LYS A 216 -0.41 8.94 -5.98
N VAL A 217 -0.70 7.95 -5.14
CA VAL A 217 -1.79 8.05 -4.18
C VAL A 217 -1.40 9.11 -3.14
N PRO A 218 -2.27 10.09 -2.84
CA PRO A 218 -2.04 11.03 -1.75
C PRO A 218 -1.91 10.29 -0.41
N LEU A 219 -0.86 10.59 0.35
CA LEU A 219 -0.55 9.93 1.62
C LEU A 219 -1.11 10.75 2.80
N SER A 220 -2.43 10.77 2.95
CA SER A 220 -3.10 11.46 4.06
C SER A 220 -3.30 10.47 5.23
N GLN A 221 -2.31 10.43 6.13
CA GLN A 221 -2.29 9.63 7.37
C GLN A 221 -2.47 8.10 7.24
N GLY A 222 -1.37 7.34 7.06
CA GLY A 222 -1.37 5.97 7.57
C GLY A 222 -0.60 4.87 6.86
N ILE A 223 0.14 5.15 5.77
CA ILE A 223 1.21 4.19 5.42
C ILE A 223 2.40 4.56 6.30
N VAL A 224 2.55 3.82 7.40
CA VAL A 224 3.75 3.86 8.23
C VAL A 224 4.91 3.74 7.24
N GLU A 225 5.77 4.76 7.19
CA GLU A 225 7.12 4.61 6.68
C GLU A 225 7.80 3.56 7.58
N MET A 226 7.51 2.28 7.34
CA MET A 226 8.41 1.22 7.74
C MET A 226 9.63 1.46 6.88
N LYS A 227 10.62 2.11 7.49
CA LYS A 227 11.97 2.24 6.94
C LYS A 227 12.30 0.89 6.31
N ASN A 228 12.38 0.86 4.97
CA ASN A 228 13.00 -0.25 4.25
C ASN A 228 14.25 -0.67 5.05
N PRO A 229 14.50 -1.97 5.29
CA PRO A 229 15.75 -2.38 5.88
C PRO A 229 16.84 -1.72 5.05
N ARG A 230 17.56 -0.78 5.69
CA ARG A 230 18.61 -0.01 5.04
C ARG A 230 19.76 -0.98 4.79
N CYS A 231 19.75 -1.66 3.64
CA CYS A 231 20.94 -2.30 3.14
C CYS A 231 21.96 -1.19 2.83
N LEU A 232 23.01 -1.10 3.63
CA LEU A 232 24.04 -0.08 3.48
C LEU A 232 24.81 -0.27 2.17
N VAL A 233 24.71 0.73 1.30
CA VAL A 233 25.67 0.96 0.22
C VAL A 233 26.84 1.76 0.81
N GLY A 234 27.92 1.09 1.26
CA GLY A 234 29.22 1.75 1.50
C GLY A 234 30.09 1.32 2.70
N ASN A 235 31.13 0.54 2.42
CA ASN A 235 32.59 0.70 2.61
C ASN A 235 33.23 1.25 3.91
N THR A 236 32.59 1.26 5.08
CA THR A 236 33.38 1.36 6.33
C THR A 236 32.90 0.34 7.34
N LEU A 237 33.85 -0.45 7.87
CA LEU A 237 33.67 -1.38 8.99
C LEU A 237 32.91 -0.71 10.16
N GLU A 238 33.13 0.60 10.31
CA GLU A 238 32.45 1.49 11.25
C GLU A 238 30.92 1.56 11.03
N LYS A 239 30.43 1.65 9.78
CA LYS A 239 28.99 1.69 9.49
C LYS A 239 28.31 0.32 9.66
N ILE A 240 29.01 -0.76 9.30
CA ILE A 240 28.59 -2.15 9.56
C ILE A 240 28.49 -2.42 11.06
N SER A 241 29.36 -1.80 11.86
CA SER A 241 29.32 -1.93 13.32
C SER A 241 28.19 -1.12 13.99
N MET A 242 27.63 -0.10 13.30
CA MET A 242 26.64 0.84 13.83
C MET A 242 25.17 0.44 13.63
N GLN A 243 24.85 -0.47 12.70
CA GLN A 243 23.50 -1.01 12.55
C GLN A 243 23.33 -2.30 13.36
N ARG A 244 22.80 -2.15 14.58
CA ARG A 244 22.47 -3.28 15.45
C ARG A 244 21.13 -3.02 16.11
N ILE A 245 20.15 -3.89 15.90
CA ILE A 245 18.97 -3.89 16.74
C ILE A 245 19.40 -4.24 18.17
N THR A 246 19.06 -3.34 19.08
CA THR A 246 19.34 -3.46 20.53
C THR A 246 18.07 -3.52 21.36
N ASN A 247 16.90 -3.28 20.77
CA ASN A 247 15.63 -3.36 21.50
C ASN A 247 15.37 -4.82 21.90
N LEU A 248 15.34 -5.10 23.20
CA LEU A 248 15.12 -6.45 23.73
C LEU A 248 13.64 -6.83 23.82
N GLU A 249 12.72 -5.88 23.67
CA GLU A 249 11.27 -6.11 23.82
C GLU A 249 10.73 -7.08 22.77
N SER A 250 11.30 -7.08 21.56
CA SER A 250 10.88 -7.97 20.47
C SER A 250 11.22 -9.44 20.72
N ILE A 251 12.11 -9.74 21.68
CA ILE A 251 12.52 -11.12 22.02
C ILE A 251 11.31 -11.93 22.50
N VAL A 252 10.38 -11.31 23.22
CA VAL A 252 9.21 -12.01 23.77
C VAL A 252 8.36 -12.62 22.64
N ALA A 253 8.07 -11.84 21.60
CA ALA A 253 7.31 -12.31 20.44
C ALA A 253 8.09 -13.40 19.69
N ILE A 254 9.40 -13.20 19.45
CA ILE A 254 10.24 -14.18 18.75
C ILE A 254 10.24 -15.54 19.49
N VAL A 255 10.30 -15.53 20.81
CA VAL A 255 10.30 -16.77 21.62
C VAL A 255 8.93 -17.44 21.66
N GLN A 256 7.83 -16.65 21.65
CA GLN A 256 6.47 -17.18 21.61
C GLN A 256 6.17 -17.91 20.30
N ASP A 257 6.66 -17.38 19.18
CA ASP A 257 6.41 -17.93 17.85
C ASP A 257 7.38 -19.06 17.49
N ALA A 258 8.49 -19.20 18.23
CA ALA A 258 9.50 -20.21 17.96
C ALA A 258 8.96 -21.65 18.12
N ARG A 259 9.34 -22.52 17.18
CA ARG A 259 9.12 -23.98 17.20
C ARG A 259 10.38 -24.74 17.56
N TRP A 260 11.51 -24.31 17.01
CA TRP A 260 12.84 -24.80 17.36
C TRP A 260 13.87 -23.70 17.12
N PHE A 261 15.06 -23.83 17.73
CA PHE A 261 16.18 -22.96 17.45
C PHE A 261 17.49 -23.76 17.40
N LYS A 262 18.48 -23.22 16.69
CA LYS A 262 19.83 -23.77 16.56
C LYS A 262 20.88 -22.67 16.72
N GLU A 263 21.92 -22.95 17.49
CA GLU A 263 23.13 -22.10 17.54
C GLU A 263 24.04 -22.42 16.35
N THR A 264 24.62 -21.37 15.77
CA THR A 264 25.60 -21.44 14.69
C THR A 264 26.80 -20.58 15.04
N ASP A 265 27.92 -20.77 14.34
CA ASP A 265 29.14 -19.99 14.58
C ASP A 265 28.98 -18.48 14.29
N TYR A 266 27.93 -18.10 13.58
CA TYR A 266 27.67 -16.74 13.13
C TYR A 266 26.36 -16.15 13.67
N GLY A 267 25.61 -16.87 14.52
CA GLY A 267 24.35 -16.37 15.08
C GLY A 267 23.41 -17.45 15.59
N VAL A 268 22.16 -17.08 15.85
CA VAL A 268 21.09 -18.00 16.30
C VAL A 268 20.03 -18.09 15.22
N VAL A 269 19.69 -19.31 14.83
CA VAL A 269 18.59 -19.58 13.91
C VAL A 269 17.35 -19.93 14.72
N VAL A 270 16.24 -19.25 14.47
CA VAL A 270 14.94 -19.53 15.09
C VAL A 270 13.95 -19.85 13.98
N ASN A 271 13.27 -21.00 14.09
CA ASN A 271 12.21 -21.38 13.17
C ASN A 271 10.86 -21.15 13.84
N ASP A 272 9.97 -20.43 13.18
CA ASP A 272 8.61 -20.12 13.67
C ASP A 272 7.55 -21.14 13.23
N GLY A 273 7.97 -22.20 12.52
CA GLY A 273 7.11 -23.21 11.91
C GLY A 273 6.89 -23.00 10.41
N ASN A 274 7.18 -21.81 9.89
CA ASN A 274 7.09 -21.47 8.47
C ASN A 274 8.47 -21.15 7.88
N VAL A 275 9.27 -20.36 8.59
CA VAL A 275 10.54 -19.84 8.11
C VAL A 275 11.62 -20.00 9.19
N SER A 276 12.84 -20.28 8.76
CA SER A 276 14.03 -20.24 9.61
C SER A 276 14.72 -18.88 9.49
N TRP A 277 14.67 -18.11 10.57
CA TRP A 277 15.22 -16.76 10.67
C TRP A 277 16.59 -16.77 11.34
N LEU A 278 17.59 -16.14 10.73
CA LEU A 278 18.93 -15.97 11.30
C LEU A 278 19.05 -14.62 12.02
N PHE A 279 19.32 -14.68 13.32
CA PHE A 279 19.65 -13.54 14.18
C PHE A 279 21.16 -13.50 14.38
N ALA A 280 21.83 -12.59 13.68
CA ALA A 280 23.28 -12.53 13.62
C ALA A 280 23.80 -11.09 13.67
N GLU A 281 25.08 -10.94 14.00
CA GLU A 281 25.81 -9.69 13.79
C GLU A 281 26.19 -9.59 12.31
N GLN A 282 26.09 -8.38 11.76
CA GLN A 282 26.40 -8.13 10.35
C GLN A 282 27.83 -8.52 9.97
N LEU A 283 28.77 -8.30 10.88
CA LEU A 283 30.18 -8.62 10.67
C LEU A 283 30.41 -10.12 10.53
N GLU A 284 29.71 -10.94 11.31
CA GLU A 284 29.85 -12.40 11.27
C GLU A 284 29.28 -12.97 9.97
N VAL A 285 28.12 -12.46 9.55
CA VAL A 285 27.52 -12.83 8.26
C VAL A 285 28.42 -12.41 7.10
N PHE A 286 28.99 -11.20 7.15
CA PHE A 286 29.96 -10.73 6.15
C PHE A 286 31.21 -11.62 6.06
N ASN A 287 31.78 -12.00 7.20
CA ASN A 287 32.95 -12.87 7.25
C ASN A 287 32.65 -14.26 6.67
N LEU A 288 31.47 -14.82 6.95
CA LEU A 288 31.05 -16.09 6.38
C LEU A 288 30.92 -16.00 4.85
N MET A 289 30.28 -14.95 4.35
CA MET A 289 30.10 -14.73 2.91
C MET A 289 31.43 -14.56 2.18
N LYS A 290 32.39 -13.88 2.82
CA LYS A 290 33.76 -13.79 2.33
C LYS A 290 34.46 -15.15 2.29
N ALA A 291 34.30 -15.97 3.33
CA ALA A 291 34.87 -17.32 3.37
C ALA A 291 34.26 -18.25 2.30
N LYS A 292 32.97 -18.09 2.00
CA LYS A 292 32.26 -18.85 0.94
C LYS A 292 32.60 -18.40 -0.48
N GLY A 293 33.40 -17.34 -0.66
CA GLY A 293 33.75 -16.81 -1.98
C GLY A 293 32.67 -15.93 -2.62
N ALA A 294 31.55 -15.71 -1.93
CA ALA A 294 30.45 -14.83 -2.33
C ALA A 294 30.86 -13.35 -2.35
N VAL A 295 31.81 -12.98 -1.47
CA VAL A 295 32.40 -11.63 -1.40
C VAL A 295 33.78 -11.66 -2.02
N VAL A 296 33.85 -11.34 -3.31
CA VAL A 296 35.11 -11.38 -4.09
C VAL A 296 36.09 -10.28 -3.65
N ASN A 297 35.60 -9.13 -3.19
CA ASN A 297 36.41 -8.09 -2.56
C ASN A 297 35.57 -7.28 -1.54
N SER A 298 36.22 -6.43 -0.73
CA SER A 298 35.56 -5.59 0.28
C SER A 298 34.56 -4.56 -0.27
N HIS A 299 34.43 -4.46 -1.60
CA HIS A 299 33.54 -3.58 -2.33
C HIS A 299 32.43 -4.36 -3.06
N SER A 300 32.43 -5.70 -2.99
CA SER A 300 31.40 -6.54 -3.58
C SER A 300 30.10 -6.42 -2.78
N ARG A 301 29.01 -6.03 -3.45
CA ARG A 301 27.66 -6.19 -2.90
C ARG A 301 27.41 -7.68 -2.66
N TRP A 302 26.92 -8.01 -1.47
CA TRP A 302 26.60 -9.37 -1.07
C TRP A 302 25.14 -9.42 -0.65
N LEU A 303 24.42 -10.42 -1.15
CA LEU A 303 23.02 -10.65 -0.82
C LEU A 303 22.95 -11.81 0.17
N PRO A 304 22.10 -11.75 1.20
CA PRO A 304 21.81 -12.88 2.10
C PRO A 304 21.25 -14.13 1.41
N GLU A 305 21.02 -14.07 0.08
CA GLU A 305 20.39 -15.11 -0.73
C GLU A 305 21.20 -16.41 -0.83
N GLU A 306 22.42 -16.45 -0.32
CA GLU A 306 23.25 -17.66 -0.23
C GLU A 306 23.20 -18.36 1.15
N PHE A 307 22.26 -17.97 2.01
CA PHE A 307 21.97 -18.66 3.27
C PHE A 307 20.76 -19.58 3.15
N ASP A 308 20.80 -20.69 3.89
CA ASP A 308 19.64 -21.55 4.12
C ASP A 308 18.57 -20.90 5.02
N TYR A 309 18.78 -19.65 5.45
CA TYR A 309 18.00 -18.92 6.45
C TYR A 309 17.66 -17.50 5.99
N CYS A 310 16.49 -17.02 6.39
CA CYS A 310 16.05 -15.65 6.14
C CYS A 310 16.71 -14.68 7.13
N ILE A 311 17.22 -13.54 6.65
CA ILE A 311 17.78 -12.47 7.48
C ILE A 311 16.87 -11.26 7.37
N ASN A 312 16.29 -10.83 8.50
CA ASN A 312 15.43 -9.65 8.56
C ASN A 312 16.22 -8.37 8.89
N ASP A 313 17.12 -8.46 9.88
CA ASP A 313 18.00 -7.36 10.30
C ASP A 313 19.28 -7.94 10.95
N PHE A 314 20.19 -7.08 11.37
CA PHE A 314 21.36 -7.43 12.15
C PHE A 314 21.21 -6.99 13.60
N TYR A 315 21.61 -7.87 14.50
CA TYR A 315 21.33 -7.75 15.92
C TYR A 315 22.63 -7.56 16.70
N SER A 316 22.55 -6.78 17.78
CA SER A 316 23.71 -6.67 18.67
C SER A 316 24.03 -8.01 19.34
N PHE A 317 25.30 -8.26 19.65
CA PHE A 317 25.71 -9.39 20.49
C PHE A 317 24.83 -9.53 21.75
N ARG A 318 24.56 -8.40 22.40
CA ARG A 318 23.69 -8.34 23.58
C ARG A 318 22.29 -8.88 23.28
N PHE A 319 21.67 -8.43 22.19
CA PHE A 319 20.36 -8.94 21.77
C PHE A 319 20.41 -10.45 21.54
N ILE A 320 21.39 -10.93 20.76
CA ILE A 320 21.52 -12.36 20.41
C ILE A 320 21.68 -13.21 21.68
N ARG A 321 22.48 -12.76 22.65
CA ARG A 321 22.66 -13.44 23.94
C ARG A 321 21.37 -13.49 24.76
N HIS A 322 20.61 -12.40 24.81
CA HIS A 322 19.33 -12.37 25.51
C HIS A 322 18.29 -13.24 24.80
N LEU A 323 18.25 -13.23 23.47
CA LEU A 323 17.38 -14.09 22.68
C LEU A 323 17.69 -15.56 22.95
N LEU A 324 18.97 -15.94 22.87
CA LEU A 324 19.41 -17.31 23.13
C LEU A 324 19.07 -17.78 24.54
N GLN A 325 19.26 -16.92 25.54
CA GLN A 325 18.89 -17.23 26.92
C GLN A 325 17.37 -17.40 27.08
N ALA A 326 16.58 -16.54 26.45
CA ALA A 326 15.13 -16.64 26.49
C ALA A 326 14.61 -17.91 25.79
N LEU A 327 15.20 -18.28 24.65
CA LEU A 327 14.90 -19.53 23.93
C LEU A 327 15.26 -20.77 24.77
N LYS A 328 16.44 -20.80 25.40
CA LYS A 328 16.87 -21.90 26.30
C LYS A 328 15.99 -22.05 27.53
N ASN A 329 15.44 -20.95 28.03
CA ASN A 329 14.58 -20.95 29.22
C ASN A 329 13.10 -21.22 28.88
N SER A 330 12.72 -21.22 27.59
CA SER A 330 11.37 -21.53 27.16
C SER A 330 11.12 -23.03 27.23
N THR A 331 10.19 -23.44 28.09
CA THR A 331 9.80 -24.85 28.28
C THR A 331 9.00 -25.43 27.11
N ALA A 332 8.63 -24.62 26.11
CA ALA A 332 7.83 -25.01 24.95
C ALA A 332 8.67 -25.46 23.73
N LEU A 333 9.99 -25.33 23.77
CA LEU A 333 10.87 -25.58 22.62
C LEU A 333 11.59 -26.93 22.75
N ASN A 334 11.47 -27.78 21.73
CA ASN A 334 12.29 -28.97 21.60
C ASN A 334 13.71 -28.55 21.20
N VAL A 335 14.60 -28.41 22.18
CA VAL A 335 16.02 -28.15 21.95
C VAL A 335 16.62 -29.36 21.24
N THR A 336 16.86 -29.24 19.93
CA THR A 336 17.71 -30.19 19.19
C THR A 336 19.11 -29.64 19.17
N GLU A 337 19.94 -30.04 20.15
CA GLU A 337 21.40 -29.89 20.04
C GLU A 337 21.89 -30.84 18.94
N ASP A 338 22.00 -30.32 17.72
CA ASP A 338 22.67 -31.03 16.64
C ASP A 338 24.19 -30.88 16.83
N LYS A 339 24.82 -31.91 17.40
CA LYS A 339 26.28 -32.01 17.62
C LYS A 339 27.03 -32.42 16.34
N SER A 340 26.58 -31.98 15.17
CA SER A 340 27.22 -32.31 13.88
C SER A 340 27.99 -31.12 13.30
N THR A 341 28.97 -30.62 14.05
CA THR A 341 30.19 -30.00 13.49
C THR A 341 31.30 -30.06 14.53
N MET A 342 31.91 -31.24 14.65
CA MET A 342 33.35 -31.30 14.85
C MET A 342 33.91 -32.03 13.64
N TRP A 343 34.86 -31.36 12.98
CA TRP A 343 35.70 -31.78 11.84
C TRP A 343 35.14 -31.53 10.45
#